data_AF-A0A7S1A9E6-F1
#
_entry.id   AF-A0A7S1A9E6-F1
#
_cell.length_a   1.000
_cell.length_b   1.000
_cell.length_c   1.000
_cell.angle_alpha   90.00
_cell.angle_beta   90.00
_cell.angle_gamma   90.00
#
_symmetry.space_group_name_H-M   'P 1'
#
loop_
_entity.id
_entity.type
_entity.pdbx_description
1 polymer ?
#
loop_
_entity_poly.entity_id
_entity_poly.type
_entity_poly.pdbx_seq_one_letter_code
_entity_poly.pdbx_strand_id
1 'polypeptide(L)'
;MALKAVRAVKAVKAVKASSKAKPTPRVSKVARGRYAKVLVLRGRKERTAGGLKADNLFKNKRGKVVSKKASAAGQRQYRNIEAWVEAHMSARAALRVTGFAPLNGRTLTGKALYVKTRALYAASRQGR
;
A
#
# COMPACT_ATOMS: atom_id res chain seq x y z
N MET A 1 71.92 23.27 53.59
CA MET A 1 71.44 21.96 53.07
C MET A 1 69.98 21.80 53.43
N ALA A 2 69.12 21.78 52.40
CA ALA A 2 67.73 21.32 52.34
C ALA A 2 66.69 21.78 53.40
N LEU A 3 65.95 22.85 53.08
CA LEU A 3 64.60 23.14 53.60
C LEU A 3 63.55 22.29 52.85
N LYS A 4 62.63 21.63 53.56
CA LYS A 4 61.45 20.99 52.96
C LYS A 4 60.18 21.56 53.60
N ALA A 5 59.53 22.48 52.90
CA ALA A 5 58.31 23.15 53.30
C ALA A 5 57.08 22.58 52.57
N VAL A 6 56.14 22.10 53.39
CA VAL A 6 54.66 22.23 53.39
C VAL A 6 53.80 22.08 52.11
N ARG A 7 52.80 21.18 52.25
CA ARG A 7 51.48 20.97 51.56
C ARG A 7 51.01 21.99 50.50
N ALA A 8 50.44 21.46 49.41
CA ALA A 8 49.19 21.96 48.82
C ALA A 8 48.53 20.91 47.91
N VAL A 9 47.28 20.56 48.24
CA VAL A 9 46.37 19.77 47.40
C VAL A 9 45.86 20.68 46.28
N LYS A 10 46.06 20.32 45.01
CA LYS A 10 45.37 20.96 43.88
C LYS A 10 44.89 19.91 42.87
N ALA A 11 43.57 19.82 42.79
CA ALA A 11 42.80 19.11 41.79
C ALA A 11 43.02 19.68 40.39
N VAL A 12 43.13 18.82 39.37
CA VAL A 12 42.76 18.97 37.94
C VAL A 12 43.51 17.87 37.16
N LYS A 13 42.99 17.09 36.22
CA LYS A 13 41.71 16.97 35.52
C LYS A 13 41.60 15.48 35.19
N ALA A 14 40.51 14.84 35.59
CA ALA A 14 40.08 13.62 34.92
C ALA A 14 39.87 13.97 33.45
N VAL A 15 40.78 13.54 32.58
CA VAL A 15 40.53 13.56 31.15
C VAL A 15 39.52 12.44 30.92
N LYS A 16 38.24 12.74 31.16
CA LYS A 16 37.15 12.06 30.48
C LYS A 16 37.48 12.19 29.01
N ALA A 17 38.11 11.16 28.45
CA ALA A 17 38.02 10.88 27.03
C ALA A 17 36.53 10.70 26.79
N SER A 18 35.87 11.81 26.48
CA SER A 18 34.50 11.85 26.01
C SER A 18 34.45 10.82 24.90
N SER A 19 33.81 9.69 25.17
CA SER A 19 33.38 8.79 24.13
C SER A 19 32.72 9.69 23.10
N LYS A 20 33.34 9.84 21.91
CA LYS A 20 32.69 10.50 20.79
C LYS A 20 31.39 9.73 20.61
N ALA A 21 30.29 10.31 21.08
CA ALA A 21 28.98 9.75 20.89
C ALA A 21 28.87 9.52 19.39
N LYS A 22 28.80 8.25 18.98
CA LYS A 22 28.61 7.92 17.57
C LYS A 22 27.41 8.73 17.12
N PRO A 23 27.50 9.52 16.03
CA PRO A 23 26.34 10.25 15.55
C PRO A 23 25.22 9.24 15.36
N THR A 24 24.11 9.42 16.07
CA THR A 24 22.94 8.57 15.92
C THR A 24 22.61 8.51 14.44
N PRO A 25 22.44 7.33 13.83
CA PRO A 25 22.20 7.23 12.40
C PRO A 25 20.99 8.10 12.06
N ARG A 26 21.17 9.09 11.18
CA ARG A 26 20.10 9.99 10.76
C ARG A 26 19.01 9.13 10.14
N VAL A 27 17.89 8.98 10.84
CA VAL A 27 16.75 8.20 10.38
C VAL A 27 16.34 8.76 9.02
N SER A 28 16.40 7.93 7.98
CA SER A 28 16.12 8.39 6.61
C SER A 28 14.73 9.01 6.54
N LYS A 29 14.57 10.18 5.92
CA LYS A 29 13.25 10.79 5.66
C LYS A 29 12.45 10.01 4.61
N VAL A 30 13.16 9.23 3.78
CA VAL A 30 12.60 8.44 2.68
C VAL A 30 12.32 7.00 3.12
N ALA A 31 11.08 6.57 2.94
CA ALA A 31 10.65 5.20 3.15
C ALA A 31 10.97 4.33 1.92
N ARG A 32 11.62 3.19 2.16
CA ARG A 32 11.96 2.17 1.15
C ARG A 32 11.39 0.81 1.57
N GLY A 33 11.32 -0.11 0.61
CA GLY A 33 10.86 -1.49 0.83
C GLY A 33 9.34 -1.67 0.81
N ARG A 34 8.89 -2.89 1.12
CA ARG A 34 7.50 -3.36 1.01
C ARG A 34 6.49 -2.48 1.77
N TYR A 35 6.89 -1.96 2.93
CA TYR A 35 6.03 -1.16 3.80
C TYR A 35 6.16 0.36 3.61
N ALA A 36 6.85 0.83 2.56
CA ALA A 36 7.14 2.25 2.38
C ALA A 36 5.88 3.15 2.47
N LYS A 37 4.82 2.78 1.74
CA LYS A 37 3.55 3.53 1.76
C LYS A 37 2.86 3.51 3.13
N VAL A 38 2.96 2.38 3.85
CA VAL A 38 2.38 2.24 5.20
C VAL A 38 3.14 3.10 6.20
N LEU A 39 4.48 3.10 6.14
CA LEU A 39 5.32 3.91 7.03
C LEU A 39 5.08 5.41 6.85
N VAL A 40 4.88 5.86 5.60
CA VAL A 40 4.56 7.25 5.28
C VAL A 40 3.16 7.61 5.76
N LEU A 41 2.16 6.76 5.53
CA LEU A 41 0.80 7.00 6.00
C LEU A 41 0.72 7.05 7.54
N ARG A 42 1.56 6.28 8.24
CA ARG A 42 1.70 6.30 9.69
C ARG A 42 2.54 7.47 10.23
N GLY A 43 3.11 8.32 9.37
CA GLY A 43 3.95 9.45 9.76
C GLY A 43 5.37 9.08 10.23
N ARG A 44 5.80 7.82 10.12
CA ARG A 44 7.16 7.39 10.53
C ARG A 44 8.24 7.89 9.56
N LYS A 45 7.84 8.29 8.36
CA LYS A 45 8.70 8.75 7.26
C LYS A 45 7.93 9.83 6.49
N GLU A 46 8.65 10.80 5.92
CA GLU A 46 8.03 11.95 5.25
C GLU A 46 7.52 11.59 3.84
N ARG A 47 8.30 10.79 3.08
CA ARG A 47 7.99 10.45 1.69
C ARG A 47 8.45 9.04 1.33
N THR A 48 7.84 8.43 0.33
CA THR A 48 8.35 7.17 -0.26
C THR A 48 9.49 7.46 -1.24
N ALA A 49 10.22 6.43 -1.66
CA ALA A 49 11.26 6.55 -2.70
C ALA A 49 10.74 7.21 -4.01
N GLY A 50 9.47 6.99 -4.36
CA GLY A 50 8.80 7.61 -5.51
C GLY A 50 8.13 8.95 -5.21
N GLY A 51 8.48 9.62 -4.10
CA GLY A 51 8.00 10.97 -3.78
C GLY A 51 6.59 11.06 -3.18
N LEU A 52 5.88 9.94 -2.96
CA LEU A 52 4.54 9.99 -2.36
C LEU A 52 4.60 10.38 -0.88
N LYS A 53 3.84 11.42 -0.52
CA LYS A 53 3.55 11.86 0.87
C LYS A 53 2.25 11.25 1.39
N ALA A 54 1.98 11.40 2.70
CA ALA A 54 0.78 10.87 3.35
C ALA A 54 -0.52 11.37 2.70
N ASP A 55 -0.60 12.64 2.29
CA ASP A 55 -1.79 13.25 1.66
C ASP A 55 -2.24 12.55 0.38
N ASN A 56 -1.28 11.93 -0.32
CA ASN A 56 -1.49 11.24 -1.59
C ASN A 56 -1.86 9.76 -1.40
N LEU A 57 -1.80 9.26 -0.16
CA LEU A 57 -2.04 7.87 0.19
C LEU A 57 -3.35 7.73 0.95
N PHE A 58 -3.97 6.56 0.84
CA PHE A 58 -5.11 6.19 1.66
C PHE A 58 -5.18 4.67 1.80
N LYS A 59 -5.93 4.20 2.79
CA LYS A 59 -6.19 2.77 3.00
C LYS A 59 -7.47 2.38 2.27
N ASN A 60 -7.41 1.38 1.39
CA ASN A 60 -8.59 0.88 0.69
C ASN A 60 -9.43 -0.05 1.60
N LYS A 61 -10.63 -0.44 1.14
CA LYS A 61 -11.52 -1.38 1.87
C LYS A 61 -10.87 -2.73 2.18
N ARG A 62 -9.88 -3.16 1.38
CA ARG A 62 -9.10 -4.40 1.59
C ARG A 62 -7.92 -4.23 2.55
N GLY A 63 -7.78 -3.06 3.17
CA GLY A 63 -6.72 -2.73 4.12
C GLY A 63 -5.35 -2.39 3.51
N LYS A 64 -5.23 -2.36 2.18
CA LYS A 64 -3.99 -2.03 1.46
C LYS A 64 -3.84 -0.51 1.32
N VAL A 65 -2.64 0.00 1.60
CA VAL A 65 -2.30 1.40 1.37
C VAL A 65 -1.91 1.61 -0.10
N VAL A 66 -2.68 2.42 -0.80
CA VAL A 66 -2.49 2.75 -2.22
C VAL A 66 -2.49 4.27 -2.40
N SER A 67 -2.00 4.74 -3.55
CA SER A 67 -2.10 6.17 -3.88
C SER A 67 -3.49 6.51 -4.40
N LYS A 68 -3.98 7.69 -4.05
CA LYS A 68 -5.26 8.24 -4.53
C LYS A 68 -5.30 8.25 -6.07
N LYS A 69 -4.21 8.70 -6.70
CA LYS A 69 -4.04 8.67 -8.17
C LYS A 69 -4.22 7.28 -8.78
N ALA A 70 -3.59 6.25 -8.19
CA ALA A 70 -3.70 4.88 -8.72
C ALA A 70 -5.12 4.33 -8.56
N SER A 71 -5.79 4.64 -7.44
CA SER A 71 -7.19 4.23 -7.25
C SER A 71 -8.12 4.89 -8.25
N ALA A 72 -7.98 6.21 -8.47
CA ALA A 72 -8.79 6.94 -9.45
C ALA A 72 -8.56 6.43 -10.88
N ALA A 73 -7.31 6.11 -11.24
CA ALA A 73 -7.01 5.52 -12.54
C ALA A 73 -7.71 4.16 -12.73
N GLY A 74 -7.68 3.29 -11.70
CA GLY A 74 -8.38 2.00 -11.75
C GLY A 74 -9.89 2.14 -11.88
N GLN A 75 -10.50 3.10 -11.18
CA GLN A 75 -11.93 3.41 -11.31
C GLN A 75 -12.28 3.88 -12.73
N ARG A 76 -11.46 4.74 -13.34
CA ARG A 76 -11.67 5.19 -14.73
C ARG A 76 -11.55 4.06 -15.74
N GLN A 77 -10.67 3.09 -15.51
CA GLN A 77 -10.49 1.93 -16.39
C GLN A 77 -11.65 0.92 -16.27
N TYR A 78 -12.38 0.90 -15.15
CA TYR A 78 -13.49 -0.02 -14.92
C TYR A 78 -14.58 0.06 -16.00
N ARG A 79 -14.80 1.25 -16.57
CA ARG A 79 -15.75 1.48 -17.68
C ARG A 79 -15.56 0.52 -18.87
N ASN A 80 -14.33 0.03 -19.09
CA ASN A 80 -14.01 -0.85 -20.21
C ASN A 80 -14.53 -2.28 -19.98
N ILE A 81 -14.75 -2.69 -18.73
CA ILE A 81 -15.22 -4.03 -18.35
C ILE A 81 -16.61 -4.03 -17.74
N GLU A 82 -17.12 -2.86 -17.34
CA GLU A 82 -18.42 -2.65 -16.69
C GLU A 82 -19.56 -3.37 -17.42
N ALA A 83 -19.71 -3.13 -18.72
CA ALA A 83 -20.79 -3.73 -19.52
C ALA A 83 -20.79 -5.27 -19.50
N TRP A 84 -19.60 -5.90 -19.47
CA TRP A 84 -19.50 -7.35 -19.37
C TRP A 84 -19.85 -7.84 -17.95
N VAL A 85 -19.39 -7.12 -16.93
CA VAL A 85 -19.66 -7.46 -15.52
C VAL A 85 -21.16 -7.38 -15.22
N GLU A 86 -21.83 -6.33 -15.70
CA GLU A 86 -23.27 -6.16 -15.57
C GLU A 86 -24.03 -7.31 -16.25
N ALA A 87 -23.74 -7.58 -17.53
CA ALA A 87 -24.33 -8.70 -18.26
C ALA A 87 -24.14 -10.04 -17.53
N HIS A 88 -22.97 -10.26 -16.92
CA HIS A 88 -22.69 -11.45 -16.15
C HIS A 88 -23.54 -11.53 -14.87
N MET A 89 -23.66 -10.43 -14.12
CA MET A 89 -24.47 -10.37 -12.90
C MET A 89 -25.96 -10.57 -13.21
N SER A 90 -26.46 -9.97 -14.28
CA SER A 90 -27.82 -10.20 -14.77
C SER A 90 -28.06 -11.67 -15.15
N ALA A 91 -27.10 -12.30 -15.83
CA ALA A 91 -27.18 -13.71 -16.18
C ALA A 91 -27.18 -14.62 -14.94
N ARG A 92 -26.36 -14.30 -13.92
CA ARG A 92 -26.33 -15.03 -12.65
C ARG A 92 -27.66 -14.95 -11.91
N ALA A 93 -28.23 -13.74 -11.81
CA ALA A 93 -29.53 -13.53 -11.17
C ALA A 93 -30.63 -14.30 -11.90
N ALA A 94 -30.66 -14.22 -13.23
CA ALA A 94 -31.68 -14.86 -14.04
C ALA A 94 -31.55 -16.39 -14.14
N LEU A 95 -30.41 -16.97 -13.77
CA LEU A 95 -30.20 -18.41 -13.65
C LEU A 95 -30.15 -18.88 -12.18
N ARG A 96 -30.38 -17.96 -11.23
CA ARG A 96 -30.33 -18.22 -9.77
C ARG A 96 -29.07 -18.95 -9.31
N VAL A 97 -27.92 -18.61 -9.90
CA VAL A 97 -26.64 -19.26 -9.57
C VAL A 97 -26.08 -18.68 -8.27
N THR A 98 -26.10 -19.49 -7.22
CA THR A 98 -25.46 -19.20 -5.93
C THR A 98 -24.08 -19.85 -5.84
N GLY A 99 -23.18 -19.24 -5.06
CA GLY A 99 -21.81 -19.74 -4.91
C GLY A 99 -20.95 -19.64 -6.18
N PHE A 100 -19.90 -20.45 -6.20
CA PHE A 100 -18.92 -20.48 -7.28
C PHE A 100 -19.43 -21.33 -8.46
N ALA A 101 -19.36 -20.78 -9.67
CA ALA A 101 -19.64 -21.50 -10.90
C ALA A 101 -18.60 -21.09 -11.96
N PRO A 102 -17.81 -22.04 -12.51
CA PRO A 102 -16.82 -21.74 -13.53
C PRO A 102 -17.52 -21.34 -14.83
N LEU A 103 -17.21 -20.14 -15.33
CA LEU A 103 -17.69 -19.65 -16.63
C LEU A 103 -17.18 -20.56 -17.75
N ASN A 104 -18.09 -21.02 -18.61
CA ASN A 104 -17.78 -21.95 -19.71
C ASN A 104 -17.02 -23.22 -19.25
N GLY A 105 -17.26 -23.65 -18.01
CA GLY A 105 -16.68 -24.86 -17.47
C GLY A 105 -17.31 -26.14 -18.02
N ARG A 106 -16.95 -27.28 -17.41
CA ARG A 106 -17.50 -28.60 -17.76
C ARG A 106 -18.97 -28.75 -17.38
N THR A 107 -19.43 -27.99 -16.38
CA THR A 107 -20.81 -28.07 -15.86
C THR A 107 -21.81 -27.39 -16.80
N LEU A 108 -23.02 -27.95 -16.88
CA LEU A 108 -24.11 -27.38 -17.69
C LEU A 108 -24.42 -25.94 -17.26
N THR A 109 -24.45 -25.68 -15.95
CA THR A 109 -24.66 -24.35 -15.37
C THR A 109 -23.62 -23.34 -15.85
N GLY A 110 -22.34 -23.73 -15.91
CA GLY A 110 -21.25 -22.85 -16.36
C GLY A 110 -21.34 -22.49 -17.85
N LYS A 111 -21.73 -23.46 -18.69
CA LYS A 111 -22.00 -23.24 -20.12
C LYS A 111 -23.22 -22.35 -20.34
N ALA A 112 -24.32 -22.63 -19.67
CA ALA A 112 -25.55 -21.81 -19.74
C ALA A 112 -25.30 -20.36 -19.29
N LEU A 113 -24.54 -20.17 -18.22
CA LEU A 113 -24.16 -18.86 -17.71
C LEU A 113 -23.35 -18.06 -18.74
N TYR A 114 -22.39 -18.70 -19.41
CA TYR A 114 -21.59 -18.06 -20.45
C TYR A 114 -22.43 -17.64 -21.66
N VAL A 115 -23.28 -18.53 -22.17
CA VAL A 115 -24.16 -18.25 -23.31
C VAL A 115 -25.09 -17.07 -22.99
N LYS A 116 -25.74 -17.10 -21.82
CA LYS A 116 -26.65 -16.02 -21.40
C LYS A 116 -25.91 -14.69 -21.19
N THR A 117 -24.72 -14.72 -20.58
CA THR A 117 -23.87 -13.53 -20.40
C THR A 117 -23.52 -12.91 -21.75
N ARG A 118 -23.11 -13.73 -22.73
CA ARG A 118 -22.77 -13.26 -24.08
C ARG A 118 -23.96 -12.64 -24.79
N ALA A 119 -25.15 -13.23 -24.67
CA ALA A 119 -26.37 -12.70 -25.28
C ALA A 119 -26.71 -11.31 -24.71
N LEU A 120 -26.69 -11.17 -23.39
CA LEU A 120 -26.96 -9.88 -22.71
C LEU A 120 -25.91 -8.83 -23.04
N TYR A 121 -24.63 -9.22 -23.14
CA TYR A 121 -23.55 -8.31 -23.52
C TYR A 121 -23.63 -7.87 -24.98
N ALA A 122 -24.02 -8.76 -25.89
CA ALA A 122 -24.25 -8.38 -27.28
C ALA A 122 -25.42 -7.39 -27.41
N ALA A 123 -26.52 -7.65 -26.69
CA ALA A 123 -27.67 -6.75 -26.65
C ALA A 123 -27.32 -5.38 -26.06
N SER A 124 -26.56 -5.32 -24.96
CA SER A 124 -26.16 -4.05 -24.34
C SER A 124 -25.20 -3.22 -25.19
N ARG A 125 -24.48 -3.85 -26.12
CA ARG A 125 -23.63 -3.16 -27.11
C ARG A 125 -24.40 -2.61 -28.30
N GLN A 126 -25.53 -3.22 -28.66
CA GLN A 126 -26.35 -2.77 -29.79
C GLN A 126 -27.21 -1.55 -29.44
N GLY A 127 -27.58 -1.39 -28.17
CA GLY A 127 -28.35 -0.25 -27.67
C GLY A 127 -27.52 0.96 -27.23
N ARG A 128 -26.21 0.99 -27.50
CA ARG A 128 -25.28 2.04 -27.09
C ARG A 128 -24.58 2.63 -28.30
#